data_AF-A0A0G1M8T5-F1
#
_entry.id   AF-A0A0G1M8T5-F1
#
_cell.length_a   1.000
_cell.length_b   1.000
_cell.length_c   1.000
_cell.angle_alpha   90.00
_cell.angle_beta   90.00
_cell.angle_gamma   90.00
#
_symmetry.space_group_name_H-M   'P 1'
#
loop_
_entity.id
_entity.type
_entity.pdbx_description
1 polymer ?
#
loop_
_entity_poly.entity_id
_entity_poly.type
_entity_poly.pdbx_seq_one_letter_code
_entity_poly.pdbx_strand_id
1 'polypeptide(L)'
;MLIGEYLHNIDAKKRLAVPAKLRKEIGEKAILTRSGAVEVELDQLGRILVPDYLKEYAGLAQKVTIVGVQNRLEIWDTERWENYKKEVEKKADMIAEKLGELGLY
;
A
#
# COMPACT_ATOMS: atom_id res chain seq x y z
N MET A 1 -12.35 8.13 -2.17
CA MET A 1 -11.09 8.21 -1.38
C MET A 1 -10.38 6.87 -1.48
N LEU A 2 -9.05 6.86 -1.51
CA LEU A 2 -8.26 5.63 -1.56
C LEU A 2 -8.18 5.03 -0.15
N ILE A 3 -9.10 4.12 0.18
CA ILE A 3 -9.21 3.50 1.51
C ILE A 3 -9.38 2.00 1.34
N GLY A 4 -8.80 1.24 2.28
CA GLY A 4 -8.97 -0.21 2.37
C GLY A 4 -7.64 -0.95 2.27
N GLU A 5 -7.71 -2.25 2.50
CA GLU A 5 -6.58 -3.17 2.41
C GLU A 5 -6.93 -4.25 1.38
N TYR A 6 -6.06 -4.46 0.39
CA TYR A 6 -6.30 -5.37 -0.72
C TYR A 6 -5.11 -6.28 -0.94
N LEU A 7 -5.34 -7.58 -0.80
CA LEU A 7 -4.33 -8.59 -1.07
C LEU A 7 -4.23 -8.87 -2.56
N HIS A 8 -3.02 -8.76 -3.11
CA HIS A 8 -2.76 -9.00 -4.52
C HIS A 8 -1.39 -9.63 -4.76
N ASN A 9 -1.21 -10.11 -5.99
CA ASN A 9 0.06 -10.66 -6.43
C ASN A 9 0.62 -9.80 -7.57
N ILE A 10 1.95 -9.66 -7.58
CA ILE A 10 2.69 -9.17 -8.74
C ILE A 10 2.87 -10.35 -9.69
N ASP A 11 2.43 -10.19 -10.94
CA ASP A 11 2.53 -11.27 -11.93
C ASP A 11 3.97 -11.46 -12.44
N ALA A 12 4.20 -12.53 -13.22
CA ALA A 12 5.51 -12.82 -13.81
C ALA A 12 6.01 -11.73 -14.78
N LYS A 13 5.12 -10.88 -15.30
CA LYS A 13 5.44 -9.71 -16.13
C LYS A 13 5.60 -8.44 -15.29
N LYS A 14 5.71 -8.56 -13.97
CA LYS A 14 5.94 -7.47 -13.02
C LYS A 14 4.76 -6.50 -12.94
N ARG A 15 3.57 -6.95 -13.30
CA ARG A 15 2.36 -6.12 -13.27
C ARG A 15 1.60 -6.37 -11.98
N LEU A 16 1.14 -5.29 -11.37
CA LEU A 16 0.23 -5.30 -10.23
C LEU A 16 -1.15 -4.88 -10.71
N ALA A 17 -2.15 -5.73 -10.47
CA ALA A 17 -3.53 -5.34 -10.72
C ALA A 17 -3.95 -4.26 -9.71
N VAL A 18 -4.54 -3.17 -10.20
CA VAL A 18 -5.20 -2.19 -9.33
C VAL A 18 -6.58 -2.74 -8.98
N PRO A 19 -6.96 -2.79 -7.68
CA PRO A 19 -8.29 -3.22 -7.27
C PRO A 19 -9.38 -2.40 -7.96
N ALA A 20 -10.40 -3.06 -8.52
CA ALA A 20 -11.43 -2.42 -9.35
C ALA A 20 -12.11 -1.22 -8.66
N LYS A 21 -12.29 -1.29 -7.34
CA LYS A 21 -12.88 -0.22 -6.52
C LYS A 21 -12.05 1.06 -6.51
N LEU A 22 -10.73 0.96 -6.68
CA LEU A 22 -9.80 2.10 -6.62
C LEU A 22 -9.51 2.70 -7.99
N ARG A 23 -9.87 2.03 -9.09
CA ARG A 23 -9.55 2.46 -10.46
C ARG A 23 -10.17 3.80 -10.82
N LYS A 24 -11.41 4.06 -10.37
CA LYS A 24 -12.09 5.34 -10.60
C LYS A 24 -11.37 6.50 -9.93
N GLU A 25 -10.84 6.30 -8.72
CA GLU A 25 -10.08 7.33 -8.01
C GLU A 25 -8.66 7.54 -8.55
N ILE A 26 -8.01 6.51 -9.09
CA ILE A 26 -6.65 6.63 -9.66
C ILE A 26 -6.67 7.28 -11.04
N GLY A 27 -7.67 6.97 -11.88
CA GLY A 27 -7.69 7.40 -13.27
C GLY A 27 -6.74 6.59 -14.15
N GLU A 28 -6.19 7.23 -15.19
CA GLU A 28 -5.40 6.55 -16.23
C GLU A 28 -3.91 6.41 -15.88
N LYS A 29 -3.41 7.28 -15.01
CA LYS A 29 -1.99 7.36 -14.66
C LYS A 29 -1.81 7.37 -13.15
N ALA A 30 -0.71 6.78 -12.69
CA ALA A 30 -0.31 6.80 -11.30
C ALA A 30 1.17 7.19 -11.18
N ILE A 31 1.50 7.89 -10.10
CA ILE A 31 2.89 8.17 -9.74
C ILE A 31 3.31 7.14 -8.69
N LEU A 32 4.32 6.34 -9.01
CA LEU A 32 5.00 5.48 -8.06
C LEU A 32 6.19 6.24 -7.47
N THR A 33 6.17 6.49 -6.16
CA THR A 33 7.19 7.33 -5.51
C THR A 33 7.61 6.82 -4.14
N ARG A 34 8.90 6.99 -3.82
CA ARG A 34 9.43 6.95 -2.43
C ARG A 34 10.86 7.51 -2.26
N SER A 35 11.58 7.76 -3.34
CA SER A 35 12.90 8.45 -3.40
C SER A 35 13.27 8.89 -4.82
N GLY A 36 12.61 8.30 -5.83
CA GLY A 36 12.36 8.89 -7.15
C GLY A 36 10.87 8.72 -7.49
N ALA A 37 10.36 9.44 -8.48
CA ALA A 37 8.99 9.32 -8.97
C ALA A 37 9.01 8.76 -10.39
N VAL A 38 8.24 7.70 -10.65
CA VAL A 38 7.99 7.20 -12.00
C VAL A 38 6.50 7.24 -12.26
N GLU A 39 6.12 7.89 -13.35
CA GLU A 39 4.77 7.82 -13.87
C GLU A 39 4.57 6.46 -14.55
N VAL A 40 3.48 5.79 -14.19
CA VAL A 40 3.04 4.54 -14.80
C VAL A 40 1.62 4.68 -15.30
N GLU A 41 1.35 4.06 -16.45
CA GLU A 41 0.02 4.01 -17.04
C GLU A 41 -0.68 2.72 -16.65
N LEU A 42 -2.00 2.81 -16.44
CA LEU A 42 -2.84 1.64 -16.25
C LEU A 42 -3.15 1.03 -17.61
N ASP A 43 -2.92 -0.26 -17.77
CA ASP A 43 -3.35 -0.96 -18.98
C ASP A 43 -4.87 -1.13 -19.05
N GLN A 44 -5.39 -1.63 -20.18
CA GLN A 44 -6.84 -1.85 -20.38
C GLN A 44 -7.48 -2.78 -19.33
N LEU A 45 -6.68 -3.59 -18.61
CA LEU A 45 -7.16 -4.46 -17.54
C LEU A 45 -7.01 -3.81 -16.15
N GLY A 46 -6.54 -2.56 -16.09
CA GLY A 46 -6.31 -1.79 -14.86
C GLY A 46 -5.10 -2.30 -14.09
N ARG A 47 -4.03 -2.72 -14.76
CA ARG A 47 -2.77 -3.13 -14.13
C ARG A 47 -1.71 -2.06 -14.36
N ILE A 48 -0.80 -1.92 -13.40
CA ILE A 48 0.39 -1.07 -13.50
C ILE A 48 1.64 -1.93 -13.59
N LEU A 49 2.63 -1.49 -14.34
CA LEU A 49 3.96 -2.10 -14.31
C LEU A 49 4.71 -1.61 -13.06
N VAL A 50 5.28 -2.54 -12.29
CA VAL A 50 6.12 -2.21 -11.13
C VAL A 50 7.59 -2.42 -11.53
N PRO A 51 8.37 -1.33 -11.70
CA PRO A 51 9.79 -1.41 -12.03
C PRO A 51 10.60 -2.27 -11.04
N ASP A 52 11.65 -2.95 -11.54
CA ASP A 52 12.46 -3.85 -10.70
C ASP A 52 13.12 -3.14 -9.53
N TYR A 53 13.70 -1.97 -9.79
CA TYR A 53 14.38 -1.20 -8.74
C TYR A 53 13.41 -0.81 -7.60
N LEU A 54 12.12 -0.56 -7.89
CA LEU A 54 11.13 -0.29 -6.85
C LEU A 54 10.74 -1.55 -6.07
N LYS A 55 10.64 -2.70 -6.75
CA LYS A 55 10.39 -3.99 -6.07
C LYS A 55 11.55 -4.37 -5.16
N GLU A 56 12.78 -4.27 -5.65
CA GLU A 56 13.99 -4.56 -4.87
C GLU A 56 14.11 -3.61 -3.69
N TYR A 57 13.94 -2.31 -3.92
CA TYR A 57 14.00 -1.30 -2.87
C TYR A 57 12.95 -1.52 -1.77
N ALA A 58 11.69 -1.75 -2.15
CA ALA A 58 10.62 -1.99 -1.19
C ALA A 58 10.66 -3.43 -0.60
N GLY A 59 11.52 -4.30 -1.14
CA GLY A 59 11.59 -5.72 -0.78
C GLY A 59 10.27 -6.45 -1.04
N LEU A 60 9.62 -6.16 -2.15
CA LEU A 60 8.33 -6.77 -2.52
C LEU A 60 8.53 -8.20 -2.99
N ALA A 61 7.89 -9.14 -2.30
CA ALA A 61 7.73 -10.50 -2.78
C ALA A 61 6.59 -10.59 -3.83
N GLN A 62 6.23 -11.82 -4.21
CA GLN A 62 5.12 -12.05 -5.13
C GLN A 62 3.78 -11.60 -4.52
N LYS A 63 3.58 -11.85 -3.22
CA LYS A 63 2.38 -11.50 -2.47
C LYS A 63 2.54 -10.12 -1.84
N VAL A 64 1.65 -9.20 -2.20
CA VAL A 64 1.69 -7.81 -1.76
C VAL A 64 0.34 -7.37 -1.21
N THR A 65 0.40 -6.43 -0.28
CA THR A 65 -0.77 -5.77 0.27
C THR A 65 -0.79 -4.33 -0.24
N ILE A 66 -1.89 -3.96 -0.89
CA ILE A 66 -2.18 -2.58 -1.30
C ILE A 66 -3.01 -1.93 -0.19
N VAL A 67 -2.49 -0.84 0.37
CA VAL A 67 -3.13 -0.10 1.46
C VAL A 67 -3.51 1.29 0.95
N GLY A 68 -4.80 1.62 1.04
CA GLY A 68 -5.30 2.95 0.75
C GLY A 68 -5.11 3.89 1.93
N VAL A 69 -4.37 4.99 1.71
CA VAL A 69 -4.12 6.03 2.72
C VAL A 69 -4.58 7.39 2.18
N GLN A 70 -5.90 7.60 2.20
CA GLN A 70 -6.61 8.79 1.73
C GLN A 70 -6.34 9.15 0.26
N ASN A 71 -5.22 9.82 -0.01
CA ASN A 71 -4.83 10.36 -1.30
C ASN A 71 -3.72 9.55 -1.99
N ARG A 72 -3.23 8.48 -1.36
CA ARG A 72 -2.22 7.60 -1.96
C ARG A 72 -2.54 6.13 -1.74
N LEU A 73 -1.94 5.28 -2.57
CA LEU A 73 -1.81 3.86 -2.30
C LEU A 73 -0.39 3.56 -1.86
N GLU A 74 -0.26 2.69 -0.87
CA GLU A 74 1.00 2.10 -0.48
C GLU A 74 1.00 0.63 -0.88
N ILE A 75 2.14 0.16 -1.40
CA ILE A 75 2.34 -1.24 -1.77
C ILE A 75 3.36 -1.80 -0.79
N TRP A 76 2.96 -2.81 -0.07
CA TRP A 76 3.77 -3.46 0.94
C TRP A 76 3.94 -4.94 0.60
N ASP A 77 5.08 -5.50 1.00
CA ASP A 77 5.16 -6.94 1.19
C ASP A 77 4.15 -7.36 2.27
N THR A 78 3.39 -8.41 2.03
CA THR A 78 2.26 -8.78 2.91
C THR A 78 2.72 -9.17 4.31
N GLU A 79 3.81 -9.93 4.45
CA GLU A 79 4.30 -10.34 5.78
C GLU A 79 4.82 -9.13 6.56
N ARG A 80 5.55 -8.23 5.88
CA ARG A 80 5.99 -6.98 6.50
C ARG A 80 4.82 -6.11 6.94
N TRP A 81 3.77 -6.02 6.12
CA TRP A 81 2.57 -5.26 6.47
C TRP A 81 1.87 -5.83 7.71
N GLU A 82 1.66 -7.14 7.78
CA GLU A 82 1.02 -7.78 8.93
C GLU A 82 1.81 -7.56 10.23
N ASN A 83 3.14 -7.64 10.16
CA ASN A 83 3.99 -7.37 11.31
C ASN A 83 3.96 -5.89 11.72
N TYR A 84 4.06 -4.98 10.74
CA TYR A 84 3.94 -3.54 11.00
C TYR A 84 2.61 -3.19 11.66
N LYS A 85 1.51 -3.74 11.15
CA LYS A 85 0.16 -3.51 11.66
C LYS A 85 0.02 -3.95 13.12
N LYS A 86 0.49 -5.15 13.46
CA LYS A 86 0.51 -5.65 14.85
C LYS A 86 1.30 -4.74 15.79
N GLU A 87 2.45 -4.23 15.34
CA GLU A 87 3.28 -3.33 16.14
C GLU A 87 2.64 -1.95 16.31
N VAL A 88 1.93 -1.43 15.30
CA VAL A 88 1.19 -0.18 15.39
C VAL A 88 -0.03 -0.32 16.32
N GLU A 89 -0.79 -1.41 16.20
CA GLU A 89 -1.95 -1.69 17.08
C GLU A 89 -1.53 -1.73 18.55
N LYS A 90 -0.46 -2.46 18.90
CA LYS A 90 0.09 -2.47 20.26
C LYS A 90 0.46 -1.07 20.77
N LYS A 91 1.09 -0.26 19.93
CA LYS A 91 1.49 1.11 20.30
C LYS A 91 0.27 2.01 20.48
N ALA A 92 -0.77 1.84 19.65
CA ALA A 92 -2.01 2.58 19.77
C ALA A 92 -2.71 2.26 21.10
N ASP A 93 -2.76 0.99 21.49
CA ASP A 93 -3.30 0.57 22.79
C ASP A 93 -2.52 1.21 23.95
N MET A 94 -1.19 1.19 23.89
CA MET A 94 -0.34 1.85 24.90
C MET A 94 -0.55 3.37 24.96
N ILE A 95 -0.78 4.02 23.81
CA ILE A 95 -1.08 5.46 23.77
C ILE A 95 -2.45 5.73 24.38
N ALA A 96 -3.45 4.90 24.08
CA ALA A 96 -4.78 5.03 24.64
C ALA A 96 -4.79 4.84 26.17
N GLU A 97 -4.05 3.85 26.66
CA GLU A 97 -3.87 3.60 28.10
C GLU A 97 -3.25 4.81 28.80
N LYS A 98 -2.12 5.33 28.27
CA LYS A 98 -1.45 6.52 28.84
C LYS A 98 -2.32 7.78 28.84
N LEU A 99 -3.10 7.99 27.80
CA LEU A 99 -3.99 9.15 27.71
C LEU A 99 -5.19 9.02 28.67
N GLY A 100 -5.64 7.78 28.95
CA GLY A 100 -6.61 7.49 30.00
C GLY A 100 -6.06 7.75 31.41
N GLU A 101 -4.81 7.38 31.67
CA GLU A 101 -4.10 7.72 32.92
C GLU A 101 -3.95 9.23 33.13
N LEU A 102 -3.82 10.00 32.03
CA LEU A 102 -3.75 11.46 32.04
C LEU A 102 -5.13 12.15 32.15
N GLY A 103 -6.23 11.39 32.19
CA GLY A 103 -7.59 11.92 32.32
C GLY A 103 -8.08 12.73 31.13
N LEU A 104 -7.52 12.49 29.93
CA LEU A 104 -7.89 13.20 28.70
C LEU A 104 -9.12 12.62 27.98
N TYR A 105 -9.83 11.69 28.62
CA TYR A 105 -11.18 11.23 28.32
C TYR A 105 -11.83 10.58 29.54
#